data_AF-Q6T9S3-F1
#
_entry.id   AF-Q6T9S3-F1
#
_cell.length_a   1.000
_cell.length_b   1.000
_cell.length_c   1.000
_cell.angle_alpha   90.00
_cell.angle_beta   90.00
_cell.angle_gamma   90.00
#
_symmetry.space_group_name_H-M   'P 1'
#
loop_
_entity.id
_entity.type
_entity.pdbx_description
1 polymer ?
#
loop_
_entity_poly.entity_id
_entity_poly.type
_entity_poly.pdbx_seq_one_letter_code
_entity_poly.pdbx_strand_id
1 'polypeptide(L)'
;GMGGVGKTTLTQLAYNHDKVKSHFNLRVWVCVSDDFDVIRVTKTILQSVASCMSDVNDLNQLQVKLKEELLGKKFLLVLDDVRNEICDKLDVLYAPMRTRAQGGRIIITTR
;
A
#
# COMPACT_ATOMS: atom_id res chain seq x y z
N GLY A 1 7.21 -14.96 -9.06
CA GLY A 1 7.75 -16.33 -8.93
C GLY A 1 6.60 -17.30 -8.80
N MET A 2 6.68 -18.49 -9.41
CA MET A 2 5.61 -19.47 -9.67
C MET A 2 4.21 -19.20 -9.06
N GLY A 3 3.21 -19.06 -9.92
CA GLY A 3 1.81 -18.95 -9.54
C GLY A 3 1.34 -20.15 -8.72
N GLY A 4 0.40 -19.93 -7.79
CA GLY A 4 -0.20 -21.02 -7.01
C GLY A 4 0.57 -21.50 -5.77
N VAL A 5 1.76 -20.94 -5.47
CA VAL A 5 2.58 -21.33 -4.30
C VAL A 5 2.00 -20.84 -2.94
N GLY A 6 0.88 -20.10 -2.95
CA GLY A 6 0.24 -19.64 -1.71
C GLY A 6 0.80 -18.34 -1.12
N LYS A 7 1.53 -17.53 -1.92
CA LYS A 7 2.09 -16.23 -1.49
C LYS A 7 1.01 -15.29 -0.94
N THR A 8 -0.08 -15.13 -1.68
CA THR A 8 -1.25 -14.35 -1.25
C THR A 8 -1.87 -14.93 0.02
N THR A 9 -2.01 -16.26 0.12
CA THR A 9 -2.54 -16.93 1.31
C THR A 9 -1.69 -16.66 2.56
N LEU A 10 -0.36 -16.77 2.45
CA LEU A 10 0.55 -16.48 3.56
C LEU A 10 0.45 -15.01 3.98
N THR A 11 0.40 -14.08 3.02
CA THR A 11 0.23 -12.65 3.31
C THR A 11 -1.11 -12.38 3.99
N GLN A 12 -2.20 -13.03 3.58
CA GLN A 12 -3.52 -12.90 4.20
C GLN A 12 -3.50 -13.39 5.65
N LEU A 13 -2.85 -14.53 5.93
CA LEU A 13 -2.69 -15.05 7.28
C LEU A 13 -1.88 -14.08 8.16
N ALA A 14 -0.76 -13.56 7.66
CA ALA A 14 0.05 -12.59 8.39
C ALA A 14 -0.70 -11.28 8.65
N TYR A 15 -1.37 -10.72 7.63
CA TYR A 15 -2.13 -9.47 7.72
C TYR A 15 -3.24 -9.53 8.78
N ASN A 16 -3.87 -10.71 8.93
CA ASN A 16 -4.96 -10.92 9.87
C ASN A 16 -4.52 -11.40 11.26
N HIS A 17 -3.23 -11.69 11.46
CA HIS A 17 -2.70 -12.15 12.74
C HIS A 17 -2.78 -11.04 13.80
N ASP A 18 -3.21 -11.37 15.02
CA ASP A 18 -3.49 -10.36 16.07
C ASP A 18 -2.28 -9.50 16.43
N LYS A 19 -1.09 -10.11 16.48
CA LYS A 19 0.18 -9.37 16.66
C LYS A 19 0.43 -8.32 15.57
N VAL A 20 0.03 -8.58 14.34
CA VAL A 20 0.16 -7.61 13.22
C VAL A 20 -0.91 -6.54 13.36
N LYS A 21 -2.16 -6.93 13.67
CA LYS A 21 -3.26 -6.01 13.93
C LYS A 21 -2.95 -5.01 15.06
N SER A 22 -2.33 -5.47 16.14
CA SER A 22 -1.99 -4.62 17.28
C SER A 22 -0.73 -3.78 17.06
N HIS A 23 0.18 -4.22 16.19
CA HIS A 23 1.43 -3.50 15.93
C HIS A 23 1.26 -2.31 14.98
N PHE A 24 0.41 -2.44 13.95
CA PHE A 24 0.21 -1.43 12.92
C PHE A 24 -1.10 -0.67 13.16
N ASN A 25 -1.00 0.65 13.33
CA ASN A 25 -2.16 1.54 13.49
C ASN A 25 -3.00 1.60 12.22
N LEU A 26 -2.34 1.52 11.07
CA LEU A 26 -2.97 1.57 9.74
C LEU A 26 -2.60 0.31 8.98
N ARG A 27 -3.60 -0.33 8.38
CA ARG A 27 -3.39 -1.51 7.54
C ARG A 27 -4.24 -1.38 6.29
N VAL A 28 -3.60 -1.51 5.13
CA VAL A 28 -4.23 -1.35 3.82
C VAL A 28 -3.84 -2.54 2.94
N TRP A 29 -4.81 -3.11 2.24
CA TRP A 29 -4.59 -4.16 1.25
C TRP A 29 -5.15 -3.71 -0.09
N VAL A 30 -4.30 -3.65 -1.12
CA VAL A 30 -4.70 -3.33 -2.48
C VAL A 30 -4.32 -4.49 -3.38
N CYS A 31 -5.31 -5.05 -4.07
CA CYS A 31 -5.07 -5.99 -5.16
C CYS A 31 -4.75 -5.18 -6.42
N VAL A 32 -3.56 -5.41 -6.99
CA VAL A 32 -3.12 -4.75 -8.22
C VAL A 32 -3.51 -5.61 -9.40
N SER A 33 -4.52 -5.18 -10.15
CA SER A 33 -4.87 -5.78 -11.43
C SER A 33 -3.93 -5.30 -12.54
N ASP A 34 -4.09 -5.91 -13.71
CA ASP A 34 -3.32 -5.65 -14.94
C ASP A 34 -3.27 -4.16 -15.33
N ASP A 35 -4.35 -3.44 -15.05
CA ASP A 35 -4.49 -2.00 -15.30
C ASP A 35 -3.98 -1.18 -14.11
N PHE A 36 -2.68 -1.29 -13.81
CA PHE A 36 -2.11 -0.52 -12.70
C PHE A 36 -2.03 0.98 -13.03
N ASP A 37 -2.77 1.74 -12.23
CA ASP A 37 -2.80 3.20 -12.24
C ASP A 37 -2.33 3.72 -10.88
N VAL A 38 -1.23 4.49 -10.88
CA VAL A 38 -0.63 5.06 -9.66
C VAL A 38 -1.60 6.01 -8.95
N ILE A 39 -2.38 6.81 -9.69
CA ILE A 39 -3.37 7.73 -9.13
C ILE A 39 -4.47 6.92 -8.45
N ARG A 40 -5.02 5.90 -9.14
CA ARG A 40 -6.07 5.04 -8.58
C ARG A 40 -5.61 4.36 -7.30
N VAL A 41 -4.42 3.75 -7.32
CA VAL A 41 -3.86 3.05 -6.16
C VAL A 41 -3.57 4.03 -5.02
N THR A 42 -2.96 5.19 -5.30
CA THR A 42 -2.70 6.21 -4.27
C THR A 42 -4.00 6.70 -3.63
N LYS A 43 -5.06 6.89 -4.43
CA LYS A 43 -6.39 7.29 -3.95
C LYS A 43 -7.03 6.21 -3.08
N THR A 44 -6.96 4.95 -3.47
CA THR A 44 -7.44 3.81 -2.66
C THR A 44 -6.73 3.73 -1.31
N ILE A 45 -5.41 3.91 -1.31
CA ILE A 45 -4.62 3.90 -0.07
C ILE A 45 -5.02 5.09 0.80
N LEU A 46 -5.09 6.29 0.23
CA LEU A 46 -5.47 7.51 0.95
C LEU A 46 -6.87 7.37 1.58
N GLN A 47 -7.84 6.83 0.85
CA GLN A 47 -9.20 6.57 1.37
C GLN A 47 -9.23 5.53 2.50
N SER A 48 -8.24 4.63 2.55
CA SER A 48 -8.15 3.62 3.61
C SER A 48 -7.52 4.16 4.89
N VAL A 49 -6.74 5.25 4.80
CA VAL A 49 -6.03 5.84 5.95
C VAL A 49 -6.62 7.16 6.42
N ALA A 50 -7.30 7.88 5.53
CA ALA A 50 -7.98 9.15 5.82
C ALA A 50 -9.48 8.92 6.00
N SER A 51 -10.09 9.64 6.94
CA SER A 51 -11.54 9.56 7.18
C SER A 51 -12.38 10.32 6.14
N CYS A 52 -11.75 11.01 5.17
CA CYS A 52 -12.41 11.88 4.20
C CYS A 52 -12.11 11.46 2.76
N MET A 53 -13.14 11.44 1.92
CA MET A 53 -12.98 11.22 0.48
C MET A 53 -12.40 12.49 -0.17
N SER A 54 -11.23 12.37 -0.76
CA SER A 54 -10.63 13.44 -1.57
C SER A 54 -11.08 13.29 -3.02
N ASP A 55 -11.78 14.29 -3.58
CA ASP A 55 -12.13 14.35 -5.01
C ASP A 55 -10.96 14.80 -5.91
N VAL A 56 -9.77 14.88 -5.31
CA VAL A 56 -8.54 15.24 -6.01
C VAL A 56 -8.09 14.09 -6.91
N ASN A 57 -7.81 14.41 -8.17
CA ASN A 57 -7.23 13.49 -9.16
C ASN A 57 -5.78 13.86 -9.53
N ASP A 58 -5.22 14.90 -8.93
CA ASP A 58 -3.81 15.25 -9.07
C ASP A 58 -2.93 14.35 -8.19
N LEU A 59 -1.97 13.65 -8.81
CA LEU A 59 -1.10 12.70 -8.12
C LEU A 59 -0.28 13.38 -7.02
N ASN A 60 0.27 14.57 -7.29
CA ASN A 60 1.13 15.26 -6.34
C ASN A 60 0.36 15.64 -5.07
N GLN A 61 -0.83 16.20 -5.20
CA GLN A 61 -1.71 16.49 -4.06
C GLN A 61 -2.11 15.23 -3.29
N LEU A 62 -2.42 14.13 -3.98
CA LEU A 62 -2.71 12.85 -3.33
C LEU A 62 -1.51 12.35 -2.51
N GLN A 63 -0.30 12.46 -3.06
CA GLN A 63 0.93 12.04 -2.37
C GLN A 63 1.28 12.93 -1.18
N VAL A 64 1.05 14.25 -1.26
CA VAL A 64 1.24 15.16 -0.13
C VAL A 64 0.31 14.79 1.02
N LYS A 65 -1.00 14.63 0.75
CA LYS A 65 -1.98 14.23 1.76
C LYS A 65 -1.66 12.85 2.35
N LEU A 66 -1.28 11.90 1.50
CA LEU A 66 -0.90 10.56 1.96
C LEU A 66 0.32 10.60 2.87
N LYS A 67 1.33 11.42 2.54
CA LYS A 67 2.51 11.61 3.39
C LYS A 67 2.12 12.19 4.76
N GLU A 68 1.24 13.18 4.80
CA GLU A 68 0.73 13.78 6.04
C GLU A 68 -0.04 12.75 6.87
N GLU A 69 -0.89 11.95 6.24
CA GLU A 69 -1.67 10.91 6.93
C GLU A 69 -0.81 9.77 7.47
N LEU A 70 0.33 9.46 6.84
CA LEU A 70 1.24 8.41 7.29
C LEU A 70 2.29 8.92 8.29
N LEU A 71 2.53 10.23 8.34
CA LEU A 71 3.45 10.84 9.30
C LEU A 71 2.99 10.51 10.72
N GLY A 72 3.90 10.06 11.58
CA GLY A 72 3.54 9.70 12.96
C GLY A 72 3.21 8.22 13.16
N LYS A 73 2.82 7.48 12.11
CA LYS A 73 2.03 6.25 12.26
C LYS A 73 2.78 5.00 11.79
N LYS A 74 2.56 3.88 12.49
CA LYS A 74 2.95 2.55 12.00
C LYS A 74 1.90 2.06 11.02
N PHE A 75 2.30 1.90 9.75
CA PHE A 75 1.40 1.39 8.71
C PHE A 75 1.92 0.08 8.10
N LEU A 76 1.00 -0.76 7.66
CA LEU A 76 1.26 -1.91 6.81
C LEU A 76 0.48 -1.77 5.51
N LEU A 77 1.18 -1.68 4.39
CA LEU A 77 0.59 -1.70 3.06
C LEU A 77 0.88 -3.05 2.39
N VAL A 78 -0.16 -3.72 1.91
CA VAL A 78 -0.05 -4.91 1.06
C VAL A 78 -0.43 -4.53 -0.37
N LEU A 79 0.49 -4.73 -1.31
CA LEU A 79 0.24 -4.68 -2.74
C LEU A 79 0.27 -6.11 -3.27
N ASP A 80 -0.92 -6.66 -3.48
CA ASP A 80 -1.12 -8.04 -3.89
C ASP A 80 -1.13 -8.18 -5.42
N ASP A 81 -0.65 -9.31 -5.93
CA ASP A 81 -0.64 -9.68 -7.34
C ASP A 81 0.07 -8.73 -8.34
N VAL A 82 1.13 -8.03 -7.91
CA VAL A 82 1.86 -7.07 -8.75
C VAL A 82 2.65 -7.77 -9.87
N ARG A 83 2.55 -7.25 -11.11
CA ARG A 83 3.34 -7.73 -12.25
C ARG A 83 4.68 -7.01 -12.35
N ASN A 84 5.71 -7.71 -12.85
CA ASN A 84 7.07 -7.17 -12.98
C ASN A 84 7.14 -5.90 -13.85
N GLU A 85 6.30 -5.80 -14.88
CA GLU A 85 6.23 -4.66 -15.82
C GLU A 85 5.87 -3.33 -15.16
N ILE A 86 5.34 -3.38 -13.93
CA ILE A 86 4.85 -2.23 -13.19
C ILE A 86 5.86 -1.79 -12.10
N CYS A 87 6.92 -2.57 -11.87
CA CYS A 87 7.91 -2.30 -10.82
C CYS A 87 8.47 -0.87 -10.87
N ASP A 88 8.74 -0.33 -12.06
CA ASP A 88 9.29 1.02 -12.23
C ASP A 88 8.32 2.12 -11.77
N LYS A 89 7.01 1.86 -11.82
CA LYS A 89 5.97 2.79 -11.34
C LYS A 89 5.78 2.73 -9.82
N LEU A 90 6.28 1.68 -9.16
CA LEU A 90 6.18 1.53 -7.71
C LEU A 90 7.02 2.57 -6.97
N ASP A 91 8.15 3.00 -7.56
CA ASP A 91 8.98 4.05 -6.96
C ASP A 91 8.23 5.36 -6.79
N VAL A 92 7.36 5.69 -7.76
CA VAL A 92 6.48 6.86 -7.69
C VAL A 92 5.45 6.67 -6.59
N LEU A 93 4.83 5.49 -6.50
CA LEU A 93 3.83 5.17 -5.46
C LEU A 93 4.42 5.26 -4.04
N TYR A 94 5.67 4.84 -3.84
CA TYR A 94 6.32 4.80 -2.54
C TYR A 94 6.96 6.11 -2.10
N ALA A 95 7.15 7.07 -3.01
CA ALA A 95 7.74 8.37 -2.71
C ALA A 95 7.19 9.03 -1.42
N PRO A 96 5.86 9.11 -1.18
CA PRO A 96 5.31 9.66 0.06
C PRO A 96 5.56 8.81 1.32
N MET A 97 5.87 7.52 1.15
CA MET A 97 6.04 6.53 2.23
C MET A 97 7.51 6.33 2.65
N ARG A 98 8.46 6.93 1.92
CA ARG A 98 9.90 6.79 2.17
C ARG A 98 10.38 7.45 3.47
N THR A 99 9.52 8.16 4.19
CA THR A 99 9.81 8.73 5.51
C THR A 99 10.00 7.61 6.54
N ARG A 100 11.27 7.18 6.70
CA ARG A 100 11.73 6.04 7.51
C ARG A 100 11.52 6.15 9.03
N ALA A 101 10.84 7.18 9.53
CA ALA A 101 10.91 7.54 10.94
C ALA A 101 10.15 6.60 11.90
N GLN A 102 9.09 5.89 11.48
CA GLN A 102 8.16 5.24 12.43
C GLN A 102 7.72 3.80 12.10
N GLY A 103 8.52 3.03 11.36
CA GLY A 103 8.31 1.58 11.29
C GLY A 103 7.20 1.11 10.34
N GLY A 104 6.88 1.90 9.32
CA GLY A 104 6.06 1.45 8.20
C GLY A 104 6.64 0.21 7.50
N ARG A 105 5.76 -0.64 6.97
CA ARG A 105 6.11 -1.83 6.19
C ARG A 105 5.26 -1.93 4.94
N ILE A 106 5.87 -2.36 3.85
CA ILE A 106 5.21 -2.62 2.57
C ILE A 106 5.49 -4.07 2.21
N ILE A 107 4.44 -4.84 1.95
CA ILE A 107 4.53 -6.21 1.43
C ILE A 107 4.06 -6.17 -0.01
N ILE A 108 4.88 -6.69 -0.90
CA ILE A 108 4.55 -6.85 -2.31
C ILE A 108 4.52 -8.34 -2.60
N THR A 109 3.43 -8.83 -3.16
CA THR A 109 3.41 -10.18 -3.74
C THR A 109 3.33 -10.04 -5.24
N THR A 110 4.17 -10.80 -5.94
CA THR A 110 4.21 -10.80 -7.41
C THR A 110 3.80 -12.15 -7.98
N ARG A 111 3.39 -12.18 -9.24
CA ARG A 111 3.16 -13.44 -9.99
C ARG A 111 4.47 -14.17 -10.28
#